data_AF-A0A831NT39-F1
#
_entry.id   AF-A0A831NT39-F1
#
_cell.length_a   1.000
_cell.length_b   1.000
_cell.length_c   1.000
_cell.angle_alpha   90.00
_cell.angle_beta   90.00
_cell.angle_gamma   90.00
#
_symmetry.space_group_name_H-M   'P 1'
#
loop_
_entity.id
_entity.type
_entity.pdbx_description
1 polymer ?
#
loop_
_entity_poly.entity_id
_entity_poly.type
_entity_poly.pdbx_seq_one_letter_code
_entity_poly.pdbx_strand_id
1 'polypeptide(L)'
;MSGKRITQSQENIYMKNRQTGCNQEISAAKAGRSGRRIEKGDKKPPQARTWRTHKDPFAAVWASELAPLLEKEPSLTSVSSTS
;
A
#
# COMPACT_ATOMS: atom_id res chain seq x y z
N MET A 1 21.27 7.40 9.18
CA MET A 1 19.81 7.41 9.43
C MET A 1 19.06 7.72 8.14
N SER A 2 18.29 6.77 7.59
CA SER A 2 17.54 7.00 6.34
C SER A 2 16.24 7.74 6.64
N GLY A 3 16.08 8.96 6.14
CA GLY A 3 14.81 9.70 6.24
C GLY A 3 13.65 8.93 5.61
N LYS A 4 12.42 9.12 6.14
CA LYS A 4 11.19 8.56 5.57
C LYS A 4 11.08 8.96 4.09
N ARG A 5 10.83 7.97 3.22
CA ARG A 5 10.62 8.17 1.78
C ARG A 5 9.36 9.02 1.52
N ILE A 6 9.40 9.83 0.46
CA ILE A 6 8.21 10.46 -0.11
C ILE A 6 7.50 9.40 -0.96
N THR A 7 6.20 9.21 -0.72
CA THR A 7 5.38 8.30 -1.53
C THR A 7 4.73 9.03 -2.70
N GLN A 8 4.34 8.30 -3.75
CA GLN A 8 3.65 8.88 -4.91
C GLN A 8 2.35 9.60 -4.52
N SER A 9 1.61 9.04 -3.55
CA SER A 9 0.39 9.66 -3.03
C SER A 9 0.66 11.03 -2.39
N GLN A 10 1.73 11.15 -1.60
CA GLN A 10 2.10 12.41 -0.96
C GLN A 10 2.50 13.48 -1.98
N GLU A 11 3.22 13.08 -3.02
CA GLU A 11 3.55 13.98 -4.12
C GLU A 11 2.30 14.44 -4.88
N ASN A 12 1.39 13.51 -5.22
CA ASN A 12 0.16 13.86 -5.94
C ASN A 12 -0.69 14.85 -5.14
N ILE A 13 -0.81 14.65 -3.82
CA ILE A 13 -1.50 15.58 -2.92
C ILE A 13 -0.78 16.94 -2.91
N TYR A 14 0.54 16.96 -2.82
CA TYR A 14 1.32 18.20 -2.85
C TYR A 14 1.09 18.97 -4.16
N MET A 15 1.29 18.31 -5.30
CA MET A 15 1.17 18.93 -6.63
C MET A 15 -0.24 19.42 -6.90
N LYS A 16 -1.27 18.67 -6.49
CA LYS A 16 -2.67 19.11 -6.56
C LYS A 16 -2.89 20.41 -5.80
N ASN A 17 -2.39 20.51 -4.56
CA ASN A 17 -2.53 21.73 -3.76
C ASN A 17 -1.73 22.92 -4.33
N ARG A 18 -0.55 22.66 -4.89
CA ARG A 18 0.24 23.69 -5.60
C ARG A 18 -0.49 24.21 -6.83
N GLN A 19 -1.15 23.33 -7.60
CA GLN A 19 -1.95 23.70 -8.76
C GLN A 19 -3.21 24.49 -8.40
N THR A 20 -3.82 24.22 -7.24
CA THR A 20 -4.96 25.00 -6.73
C THR A 20 -4.54 26.34 -6.09
N GLY A 21 -3.27 26.75 -6.22
CA GLY A 21 -2.77 28.03 -5.72
C GLY A 21 -2.38 28.04 -4.24
N CYS A 22 -2.36 26.88 -3.55
CA CYS A 22 -1.88 26.85 -2.17
C CYS A 22 -0.36 27.12 -2.10
N ASN A 23 0.06 27.81 -1.05
CA ASN A 23 1.48 28.01 -0.78
C ASN A 23 2.19 26.69 -0.42
N GLN A 24 3.51 26.71 -0.38
CA GLN A 24 4.33 25.54 -0.11
C GLN A 24 4.02 24.92 1.26
N GLU A 25 3.83 25.74 2.30
CA GLU A 25 3.58 25.29 3.67
C GLU A 25 2.26 24.54 3.81
N ILE A 26 1.18 25.10 3.26
CA ILE A 26 -0.16 24.48 3.26
C ILE A 26 -0.14 23.18 2.46
N SER A 27 0.52 23.19 1.30
CA SER A 27 0.64 22.00 0.45
C SER A 27 1.46 20.90 1.13
N ALA A 28 2.54 21.28 1.82
CA ALA A 28 3.40 20.38 2.60
C ALA A 28 2.67 19.78 3.81
N ALA A 29 1.90 20.60 4.54
CA ALA A 29 1.07 20.18 5.66
C ALA A 29 0.03 19.14 5.22
N LYS A 30 -0.69 19.42 4.12
CA LYS A 30 -1.66 18.47 3.53
C LYS A 30 -1.01 17.17 3.05
N ALA A 31 0.22 17.23 2.53
CA ALA A 31 0.97 16.04 2.10
C ALA A 31 1.70 15.30 3.25
N GLY A 32 1.73 15.87 4.47
CA GLY A 32 2.46 15.31 5.63
C GLY A 32 3.98 15.20 5.40
N ARG A 33 4.55 16.06 4.54
CA ARG A 33 5.96 16.03 4.12
C ARG A 33 6.49 17.43 3.81
N SER A 34 7.80 17.61 3.88
CA SER A 34 8.45 18.87 3.50
C SER A 34 8.34 19.12 1.99
N GLY A 35 7.73 20.23 1.60
CA GLY A 35 7.62 20.67 0.20
C GLY A 35 8.99 20.80 -0.47
N ARG A 36 10.02 21.25 0.27
CA ARG A 36 11.40 21.35 -0.22
C ARG A 36 11.94 20.00 -0.72
N ARG A 37 11.63 18.89 -0.06
CA ARG A 37 12.08 17.55 -0.51
C ARG A 37 11.33 17.08 -1.76
N ILE A 38 10.04 17.44 -1.89
CA ILE A 38 9.23 17.10 -3.05
C ILE A 38 9.72 17.89 -4.27
N GLU A 39 9.95 19.19 -4.12
CA GLU A 39 10.47 20.08 -5.18
C GLU A 39 11.90 19.75 -5.60
N LYS A 40 12.75 19.35 -4.65
CA LYS A 40 14.12 18.90 -4.95
C LYS A 40 14.15 17.56 -5.70
N GLY A 41 13.01 16.87 -5.84
CA GLY A 41 12.96 15.57 -6.48
C GLY A 41 13.72 14.50 -5.71
N ASP A 42 13.78 14.62 -4.38
CA ASP A 42 14.50 13.69 -3.47
C ASP A 42 13.70 12.37 -3.34
N LYS A 43 13.56 11.69 -4.48
CA LYS A 43 12.77 10.47 -4.68
C LYS A 43 13.72 9.31 -4.80
N LYS A 44 13.61 8.36 -3.86
CA LYS A 44 14.27 7.07 -4.00
C LYS A 44 13.27 6.12 -4.66
N PRO A 45 13.59 5.51 -5.82
CA PRO A 45 12.65 4.62 -6.51
C PRO A 45 12.18 3.52 -5.56
N PRO A 46 10.89 3.09 -5.64
CA PRO A 46 10.41 1.98 -4.85
C PRO A 46 11.27 0.76 -5.19
N GLN A 47 11.97 0.23 -4.19
CA GLN A 47 12.66 -1.05 -4.36
C GLN A 47 11.61 -2.14 -4.29
N ALA A 48 11.54 -2.96 -5.34
CA ALA A 48 10.73 -4.17 -5.33
C ALA A 48 11.13 -4.99 -4.10
N ARG A 49 10.16 -5.30 -3.23
CA ARG A 49 10.41 -6.16 -2.08
C ARG A 49 10.54 -7.59 -2.59
N THR A 50 11.73 -8.16 -2.48
CA THR A 50 12.03 -9.52 -2.97
C THR A 50 11.43 -10.62 -2.09
N TRP A 51 11.09 -10.31 -0.83
CA TRP A 51 10.58 -11.30 0.11
C TRP A 51 9.07 -11.16 0.30
N ARG A 52 8.35 -12.28 0.16
CA ARG A 52 6.98 -12.44 0.68
C ARG A 52 7.08 -12.68 2.19
N THR A 53 6.32 -11.93 2.98
CA THR A 53 6.37 -12.02 4.45
C THR A 53 5.92 -13.37 4.99
N HIS A 54 5.07 -14.09 4.25
CA HIS A 54 4.54 -15.37 4.71
C HIS A 54 4.40 -16.36 3.56
N LYS A 55 4.71 -17.62 3.86
CA LYS A 55 4.15 -18.76 3.12
C LYS A 55 2.64 -18.71 3.27
N ASP A 56 1.90 -19.11 2.23
CA ASP A 56 0.45 -19.19 2.29
C ASP A 56 0.05 -20.09 3.49
N PRO A 57 -0.65 -19.53 4.50
CA PRO A 57 -1.02 -20.28 5.70
C PRO A 57 -1.94 -21.47 5.40
N PHE A 58 -2.62 -21.47 4.24
CA PHE A 58 -3.50 -22.55 3.83
C PHE A 58 -2.85 -23.55 2.87
N ALA A 59 -1.61 -23.34 2.44
CA ALA A 59 -0.94 -24.23 1.50
C ALA A 59 -0.89 -25.70 1.98
N ALA A 60 -0.77 -25.91 3.30
CA ALA A 60 -0.73 -27.24 3.89
C ALA A 60 -2.10 -27.95 3.92
N VAL A 61 -3.19 -27.20 4.01
CA VAL A 61 -4.56 -27.73 4.19
C VAL A 61 -5.43 -27.60 2.93
N TRP A 62 -4.95 -26.87 1.92
CA TRP A 62 -5.68 -26.60 0.68
C TRP A 62 -6.05 -27.90 -0.04
N ALA A 63 -5.06 -28.77 -0.29
CA ALA A 63 -5.27 -30.00 -1.04
C ALA A 63 -5.94 -31.11 -0.20
N SER A 64 -5.72 -31.14 1.12
CA SER A 64 -6.21 -32.21 1.98
C SER A 64 -7.61 -31.96 2.53
N GLU A 65 -7.98 -30.71 2.78
CA GLU A 65 -9.21 -30.37 3.50
C GLU A 65 -10.12 -29.45 2.69
N LEU A 66 -9.58 -28.35 2.16
CA LEU A 66 -10.42 -27.33 1.50
C LEU A 66 -10.92 -27.78 0.13
N ALA A 67 -10.05 -28.33 -0.72
CA ALA A 67 -10.44 -28.76 -2.06
C ALA A 67 -11.49 -29.89 -2.06
N PRO A 68 -11.35 -30.98 -1.28
CA PRO A 68 -12.37 -32.03 -1.23
C PRO A 68 -13.71 -31.55 -0.64
N LEU A 69 -13.68 -30.59 0.27
CA LEU A 69 -14.86 -30.03 0.91
C LEU A 69 -15.64 -29.11 -0.06
N LEU A 70 -14.94 -28.31 -0.85
CA LEU A 70 -15.53 -27.48 -1.91
C LEU A 70 -16.08 -28.32 -3.06
N GLU A 71 -15.45 -29.45 -3.40
CA GLU A 71 -15.97 -30.40 -4.40
C GLU A 71 -17.26 -31.08 -3.95
N LYS A 72 -17.36 -31.43 -2.66
CA LYS A 72 -18.56 -32.07 -2.09
C LYS A 72 -19.73 -31.11 -1.94
N GLU A 73 -19.46 -29.85 -1.62
CA GLU A 73 -20.50 -28.84 -1.42
C GLU A 73 -20.16 -27.54 -2.17
N PRO A 74 -20.46 -27.47 -3.49
CA PRO A 74 -20.13 -26.30 -4.31
C PRO A 74 -20.93 -25.05 -3.93
N SER A 75 -21.97 -25.16 -3.10
CA SER A 75 -22.73 -24.04 -2.56
C SER A 75 -22.10 -23.39 -1.33
N LEU A 76 -20.98 -23.94 -0.82
CA LEU A 76 -20.26 -23.33 0.29
C LEU A 76 -19.74 -21.95 -0.10
N THR A 77 -20.20 -20.94 0.61
CA THR A 77 -19.78 -19.55 0.44
C THR A 77 -18.84 -19.17 1.57
N SER A 78 -17.79 -18.43 1.23
CA SER A 78 -16.85 -17.95 2.23
C SER A 78 -17.53 -16.95 3.17
N VAL A 79 -17.70 -17.30 4.44
CA VAL A 79 -18.07 -16.34 5.48
C VAL A 79 -16.81 -15.63 5.96
N SER A 80 -16.46 -14.53 5.32
CA SER A 80 -15.45 -13.62 5.86
C SER A 80 -16.07 -12.85 7.02
N SER A 81 -15.86 -13.31 8.27
CA SER A 81 -16.13 -12.48 9.45
C SER A 81 -15.14 -11.32 9.45
N THR A 82 -15.57 -10.16 8.97
CA THR A 82 -14.90 -8.88 9.20
C THR A 82 -15.02 -8.56 10.68
N SER A 83 -13.92 -8.73 11.41
CA SER A 83 -13.73 -8.24 12.78
C SER A 83 -13.13 -6.84 12.81
#